data_AF-A0A8T3YKE1-F1
#
_entry.id   AF-A0A8T3YKE1-F1
#
_cell.length_a   1.000
_cell.length_b   1.000
_cell.length_c   1.000
_cell.angle_alpha   90.00
_cell.angle_beta   90.00
_cell.angle_gamma   90.00
#
_symmetry.space_group_name_H-M   'P 1'
#
loop_
_entity.id
_entity.type
_entity.pdbx_description
1 polymer ?
#
loop_
_entity_poly.entity_id
_entity_poly.type
_entity_poly.pdbx_seq_one_letter_code
_entity_poly.pdbx_strand_id
1 'polypeptide(L)'
;DKIVIDAKDQEFIAAVRAREHIVSDKLDAIDLKEALKEIMGISRLANAYFQENEPWKLIGSDPVRASSVLGVLANVVKDLSIMIHPYMPSAADRTRHQLGLGHVDLSWDHLGLMDIKTGHRIGTPELIFQKLEDDYVRDLKADYGGDREFLLDLRVARVVKAGDHSNADKLYVLQLDMGKLGTRQIVAGMKPFYKHAELEGKQIIVVSNLAPAMLRGVESEGMLLAAESSGKVHVLEAPGSDPGDEVRVSNWKNNHKQITYEEFSKIVLTAKGGKVVHQDHILHTHKEEIKTTLPDAAKIK
;
A
#
# COMPACT_ATOMS: atom_id res chain seq x y z
N ASP A 1 1.59 -39.48 -33.75
CA ASP A 1 1.28 -40.59 -32.83
C ASP A 1 0.20 -40.20 -31.82
N LYS A 2 -0.75 -41.10 -31.60
CA LYS A 2 -1.90 -40.87 -30.71
C LYS A 2 -1.42 -40.83 -29.25
N ILE A 3 -2.00 -39.95 -28.44
CA ILE A 3 -1.86 -40.00 -26.97
C ILE A 3 -2.30 -41.40 -26.51
N VAL A 4 -1.41 -42.13 -25.84
CA VAL A 4 -1.68 -43.46 -25.29
C VAL A 4 -1.89 -43.32 -23.79
N ILE A 5 -3.14 -43.52 -23.36
CA ILE A 5 -3.56 -43.41 -21.96
C ILE A 5 -3.42 -44.78 -21.28
N ASP A 6 -2.61 -44.85 -20.23
CA ASP A 6 -2.47 -46.04 -19.39
C ASP A 6 -3.34 -45.99 -18.11
N ALA A 7 -3.22 -47.00 -17.26
CA ALA A 7 -4.02 -47.09 -16.03
C ALA A 7 -3.70 -45.97 -15.03
N LYS A 8 -2.45 -45.50 -14.93
CA LYS A 8 -2.07 -44.42 -14.03
C LYS A 8 -2.60 -43.08 -14.53
N ASP A 9 -2.60 -42.89 -15.85
CA ASP A 9 -3.20 -41.71 -16.47
C ASP A 9 -4.70 -41.65 -16.17
N GLN A 10 -5.40 -42.79 -16.28
CA GLN A 10 -6.82 -42.88 -15.97
C GLN A 10 -7.11 -42.54 -14.51
N GLU A 11 -6.29 -43.04 -13.58
CA GLU A 11 -6.41 -42.72 -12.15
C GLU A 11 -6.21 -41.22 -11.90
N PHE A 12 -5.17 -40.63 -12.50
CA PHE A 12 -4.91 -39.18 -12.40
C PHE A 12 -6.05 -38.35 -12.98
N ILE A 13 -6.52 -38.68 -14.19
CA ILE A 13 -7.64 -38.00 -14.85
C ILE A 13 -8.91 -38.11 -13.99
N ALA A 14 -9.21 -39.29 -13.45
CA ALA A 14 -10.36 -39.48 -12.56
C ALA A 14 -10.25 -38.63 -11.29
N ALA A 15 -9.06 -38.50 -10.69
CA ALA A 15 -8.83 -37.66 -9.53
C ALA A 15 -9.02 -36.16 -9.84
N VAL A 16 -8.59 -35.71 -11.02
CA VAL A 16 -8.85 -34.34 -11.51
C VAL A 16 -10.36 -34.14 -11.69
N ARG A 17 -11.04 -35.05 -12.38
CA ARG A 17 -12.50 -35.00 -12.61
C ARG A 17 -13.30 -34.90 -11.31
N ALA A 18 -12.94 -35.71 -10.31
CA ALA A 18 -13.59 -35.66 -9.00
C ALA A 18 -13.49 -34.27 -8.37
N ARG A 19 -12.33 -33.60 -8.49
CA ARG A 19 -12.16 -32.23 -7.98
C ARG A 19 -12.87 -31.18 -8.83
N GLU A 20 -12.93 -31.32 -10.16
CA GLU A 20 -13.70 -30.42 -11.03
C GLU A 20 -15.19 -30.38 -10.65
N HIS A 21 -15.76 -31.53 -10.28
CA HIS A 21 -17.11 -31.60 -9.74
C HIS A 21 -17.25 -30.82 -8.43
N ILE A 22 -16.31 -31.00 -7.49
CA ILE A 22 -16.32 -30.25 -6.23
C ILE A 22 -16.20 -28.74 -6.49
N VAL A 23 -15.33 -28.31 -7.43
CA VAL A 23 -15.21 -26.89 -7.81
C VAL A 23 -16.55 -26.35 -8.31
N SER A 24 -17.25 -27.11 -9.16
CA SER A 24 -18.56 -26.73 -9.70
C SER A 24 -19.60 -26.59 -8.58
N ASP A 25 -19.72 -27.60 -7.71
CA ASP A 25 -20.65 -27.57 -6.57
C ASP A 25 -20.38 -26.38 -5.64
N LYS A 26 -19.10 -26.05 -5.42
CA LYS A 26 -18.69 -24.91 -4.59
C LYS A 26 -19.02 -23.58 -5.24
N LEU A 27 -18.86 -23.45 -6.55
CA LEU A 27 -19.24 -22.23 -7.28
C LEU A 27 -20.75 -22.04 -7.33
N ASP A 28 -21.53 -23.11 -7.54
CA ASP A 28 -23.00 -23.07 -7.49
C ASP A 28 -23.50 -22.65 -6.10
N ALA A 29 -22.79 -23.05 -5.05
CA ALA A 29 -23.04 -22.62 -3.67
C ALA A 29 -22.45 -21.23 -3.32
N ILE A 30 -21.80 -20.54 -4.26
CA ILE A 30 -21.15 -19.24 -4.08
C ILE A 30 -20.00 -19.27 -3.04
N ASP A 31 -19.42 -20.45 -2.80
CA ASP A 31 -18.27 -20.67 -1.92
C ASP A 31 -16.96 -20.48 -2.70
N LEU A 32 -16.70 -19.23 -3.11
CA LEU A 32 -15.57 -18.87 -3.99
C LEU A 32 -14.20 -19.25 -3.39
N LYS A 33 -14.08 -19.18 -2.06
CA LYS A 33 -12.82 -19.47 -1.37
C LYS A 33 -12.49 -20.96 -1.41
N GLU A 34 -13.47 -21.82 -1.12
CA GLU A 34 -13.24 -23.27 -1.17
C GLU A 34 -13.13 -23.76 -2.63
N ALA A 35 -13.90 -23.20 -3.56
CA ALA A 35 -13.72 -23.48 -4.98
C ALA A 35 -12.28 -23.17 -5.45
N LEU A 36 -11.74 -21.99 -5.12
CA LEU A 36 -10.36 -21.64 -5.48
C LEU A 36 -9.32 -22.58 -4.84
N LYS A 37 -9.54 -23.03 -3.60
CA LYS A 37 -8.66 -24.02 -2.96
C LYS A 37 -8.65 -25.36 -3.69
N GLU A 38 -9.80 -25.81 -4.19
CA GLU A 38 -9.90 -27.04 -4.96
C GLU A 38 -9.24 -26.93 -6.34
N ILE A 39 -9.38 -25.78 -7.02
CA ILE A 39 -8.63 -25.48 -8.26
C ILE A 39 -7.12 -25.56 -8.01
N MET A 40 -6.64 -24.96 -6.92
CA MET A 40 -5.23 -25.07 -6.52
C MET A 40 -4.85 -26.52 -6.14
N GLY A 41 -5.80 -27.32 -5.66
CA GLY A 41 -5.64 -28.75 -5.45
C GLY A 41 -5.38 -29.52 -6.74
N ILE A 42 -6.12 -29.22 -7.81
CA ILE A 42 -5.92 -29.80 -9.15
C ILE A 42 -4.54 -29.44 -9.68
N SER A 43 -4.11 -28.18 -9.53
CA SER A 43 -2.75 -27.76 -9.93
C SER A 43 -1.66 -28.54 -9.20
N ARG A 44 -1.84 -28.82 -7.90
CA ARG A 44 -0.91 -29.66 -7.12
C ARG A 44 -0.89 -31.11 -7.60
N LEU A 45 -2.04 -31.70 -7.91
CA LEU A 45 -2.11 -33.04 -8.49
C LEU A 45 -1.37 -33.11 -9.83
N ALA A 46 -1.60 -32.14 -10.72
CA ALA A 46 -0.93 -32.06 -12.00
C ALA A 46 0.59 -31.93 -11.85
N ASN A 47 1.06 -31.14 -10.89
CA ASN A 47 2.48 -31.02 -10.59
C ASN A 47 3.07 -32.33 -10.06
N ALA A 48 2.38 -33.05 -9.16
CA ALA A 48 2.82 -34.36 -8.69
C ALA A 48 2.92 -35.38 -9.84
N TYR A 49 1.88 -35.46 -10.67
CA TYR A 49 1.85 -36.33 -11.85
C TYR A 49 2.99 -36.01 -12.84
N PHE A 50 3.29 -34.73 -13.08
CA PHE A 50 4.42 -34.30 -13.91
C PHE A 50 5.76 -34.75 -13.33
N GLN A 51 5.96 -34.61 -12.02
CA GLN A 51 7.19 -35.01 -11.34
C GLN A 51 7.37 -36.53 -11.31
N GLU A 52 6.33 -37.29 -11.02
CA GLU A 52 6.39 -38.76 -10.96
C GLU A 52 6.67 -39.41 -12.32
N ASN A 53 6.20 -38.80 -13.40
CA ASN A 53 6.42 -39.32 -14.76
C ASN A 53 7.73 -38.85 -15.40
N GLU A 54 8.41 -37.84 -14.84
CA GLU A 54 9.70 -37.31 -15.32
C GLU A 54 9.82 -37.19 -16.86
N PRO A 55 8.90 -36.50 -17.56
CA PRO A 55 8.86 -36.49 -19.04
C PRO A 55 10.14 -35.96 -19.70
N TRP A 56 10.91 -35.12 -18.99
CA TRP A 56 12.22 -34.64 -19.45
C TRP A 56 13.28 -35.74 -19.53
N LYS A 57 13.12 -36.85 -18.79
CA LYS A 57 13.93 -38.06 -18.96
C LYS A 57 13.33 -38.96 -20.02
N LEU A 58 12.01 -39.15 -19.99
CA LEU A 58 11.31 -40.07 -20.91
C LEU A 58 11.50 -39.68 -22.37
N ILE A 59 11.65 -38.41 -22.71
CA ILE A 59 11.84 -37.98 -24.10
C ILE A 59 13.05 -38.65 -24.78
N GLY A 60 14.06 -39.08 -24.01
CA GLY A 60 15.22 -39.80 -24.53
C GLY A 60 15.05 -41.32 -24.64
N SER A 61 14.13 -41.92 -23.90
CA SER A 61 13.95 -43.38 -23.80
C SER A 61 12.63 -43.88 -24.38
N ASP A 62 11.53 -43.18 -24.10
CA ASP A 62 10.18 -43.46 -24.58
C ASP A 62 9.46 -42.15 -24.96
N PRO A 63 9.68 -41.64 -26.17
CA PRO A 63 9.06 -40.41 -26.65
C PRO A 63 7.53 -40.48 -26.72
N VAL A 64 6.97 -41.68 -26.95
CA VAL A 64 5.52 -41.88 -27.02
C VAL A 64 4.90 -41.68 -25.65
N ARG A 65 5.50 -42.26 -24.60
CA ARG A 65 5.06 -42.03 -23.22
C ARG A 65 5.22 -40.57 -22.80
N ALA A 66 6.37 -39.96 -23.09
CA ALA A 66 6.59 -38.54 -22.80
C ALA A 66 5.52 -37.64 -23.44
N SER A 67 5.18 -37.90 -24.71
CA SER A 67 4.13 -37.16 -25.43
C SER A 67 2.74 -37.37 -24.82
N SER A 68 2.45 -38.57 -24.30
CA SER A 68 1.17 -38.88 -23.67
C SER A 68 1.00 -38.15 -22.34
N VAL A 69 2.05 -38.15 -21.51
CA VAL A 69 2.09 -37.40 -20.24
C VAL A 69 1.87 -35.90 -20.47
N LEU A 70 2.59 -35.32 -21.43
CA LEU A 70 2.46 -33.90 -21.77
C LEU A 70 1.08 -33.56 -22.36
N GLY A 71 0.53 -34.45 -23.18
CA GLY A 71 -0.82 -34.29 -23.74
C GLY A 71 -1.91 -34.30 -22.67
N VAL A 72 -1.80 -35.18 -21.67
CA VAL A 72 -2.69 -35.19 -20.51
C VAL A 72 -2.59 -33.88 -19.72
N LEU A 73 -1.36 -33.47 -19.39
CA LEU A 73 -1.14 -32.22 -18.64
C LEU A 73 -1.63 -30.98 -19.38
N ALA A 74 -1.45 -30.90 -20.70
CA ALA A 74 -1.95 -29.78 -21.50
C ALA A 74 -3.47 -29.62 -21.38
N ASN A 75 -4.22 -30.74 -21.38
CA ASN A 75 -5.67 -30.71 -21.19
C ASN A 75 -6.06 -30.29 -19.77
N VAL A 76 -5.32 -30.73 -18.74
CA VAL A 76 -5.57 -30.28 -17.37
C VAL A 76 -5.24 -28.79 -17.19
N VAL A 77 -4.20 -28.27 -17.86
CA VAL A 77 -3.90 -26.82 -17.85
C VAL A 77 -5.00 -26.02 -18.58
N LYS A 78 -5.58 -26.58 -19.64
CA LYS A 78 -6.78 -26.01 -20.28
C LYS A 78 -7.94 -25.93 -19.29
N ASP A 79 -8.23 -26.99 -18.55
CA ASP A 79 -9.31 -27.01 -17.54
C ASP A 79 -9.06 -26.02 -16.40
N LEU A 80 -7.82 -25.95 -15.90
CA LEU A 80 -7.40 -24.92 -14.93
C LEU A 80 -7.65 -23.50 -15.45
N SER A 81 -7.40 -23.24 -16.74
CA SER A 81 -7.69 -21.94 -17.35
C SER A 81 -9.18 -21.60 -17.41
N ILE A 82 -10.05 -22.60 -17.54
CA ILE A 82 -11.51 -22.42 -17.48
C ILE A 82 -11.92 -22.06 -16.05
N MET A 83 -11.50 -22.87 -15.07
CA MET A 83 -11.92 -22.71 -13.68
C MET A 83 -11.36 -21.44 -13.00
N ILE A 84 -10.17 -20.99 -13.38
CA ILE A 84 -9.54 -19.80 -12.78
C ILE A 84 -10.05 -18.48 -13.38
N HIS A 85 -10.68 -18.52 -14.56
CA HIS A 85 -11.14 -17.33 -15.27
C HIS A 85 -12.04 -16.39 -14.44
N PRO A 86 -13.00 -16.88 -13.62
CA PRO A 86 -13.80 -16.02 -12.73
C PRO A 86 -12.99 -15.26 -11.67
N TYR A 87 -11.78 -15.74 -11.34
CA TYR A 87 -10.89 -15.14 -10.34
C TYR A 87 -9.78 -14.30 -10.96
N MET A 88 -9.21 -14.80 -12.05
CA MET A 88 -8.01 -14.27 -12.69
C MET A 88 -8.15 -14.34 -14.22
N PRO A 89 -9.01 -13.50 -14.83
CA PRO A 89 -9.30 -13.57 -16.26
C PRO A 89 -8.05 -13.38 -17.13
N SER A 90 -7.21 -12.41 -16.79
CA SER A 90 -5.95 -12.17 -17.51
C SER A 90 -4.99 -13.37 -17.46
N ALA A 91 -4.88 -14.04 -16.30
CA ALA A 91 -4.01 -15.22 -16.17
C ALA A 91 -4.58 -16.42 -16.95
N ALA A 92 -5.90 -16.61 -16.92
CA ALA A 92 -6.60 -17.62 -17.71
C ALA A 92 -6.37 -17.39 -19.21
N ASP A 93 -6.59 -16.18 -19.71
CA ASP A 93 -6.45 -15.86 -21.12
C ASP A 93 -5.01 -16.00 -21.61
N ARG A 94 -4.03 -15.56 -20.81
CA ARG A 94 -2.62 -15.77 -21.12
C ARG A 94 -2.28 -17.26 -21.18
N THR A 95 -2.80 -18.06 -20.25
CA THR A 95 -2.64 -19.53 -20.29
C THR A 95 -3.23 -20.12 -21.57
N ARG A 96 -4.45 -19.71 -21.96
CA ARG A 96 -5.11 -20.17 -23.19
C ARG A 96 -4.31 -19.79 -24.44
N HIS A 97 -3.76 -18.57 -24.50
CA HIS A 97 -2.89 -18.15 -25.59
C HIS A 97 -1.63 -19.02 -25.69
N GLN A 98 -0.96 -19.30 -24.57
CA GLN A 98 0.21 -20.18 -24.54
C GLN A 98 -0.15 -21.62 -24.93
N LEU A 99 -1.35 -22.09 -24.60
CA LEU A 99 -1.86 -23.37 -25.08
C LEU A 99 -2.29 -23.36 -26.56
N GLY A 100 -2.23 -22.23 -27.27
CA GLY A 100 -2.71 -22.14 -28.66
C GLY A 100 -4.24 -22.13 -28.79
N LEU A 101 -4.95 -21.81 -27.72
CA LEU A 101 -6.43 -21.82 -27.60
C LEU A 101 -7.03 -20.42 -27.43
N GLY A 102 -6.25 -19.34 -27.59
CA GLY A 102 -6.74 -17.97 -27.38
C GLY A 102 -7.89 -17.52 -28.31
N HIS A 103 -8.15 -18.28 -29.38
CA HIS A 103 -9.26 -18.05 -30.32
C HIS A 103 -10.48 -18.94 -30.06
N VAL A 104 -10.40 -19.84 -29.07
CA VAL A 104 -11.46 -20.79 -28.72
C VAL A 104 -12.25 -20.23 -27.55
N ASP A 105 -13.57 -20.20 -27.67
CA ASP A 105 -14.47 -19.81 -26.59
C ASP A 105 -14.66 -20.98 -25.62
N LEU A 106 -13.76 -21.07 -24.64
CA LEU A 106 -13.77 -22.15 -23.64
C LEU A 106 -14.77 -21.85 -22.53
N SER A 107 -15.76 -22.74 -22.40
CA SER A 107 -16.79 -22.73 -21.35
C SER A 107 -16.62 -23.90 -20.36
N TRP A 108 -17.46 -23.91 -19.33
CA TRP A 108 -17.55 -25.01 -18.35
C TRP A 108 -17.85 -26.37 -19.00
N ASP A 109 -18.54 -26.40 -20.13
CA ASP A 109 -18.88 -27.62 -20.87
C ASP A 109 -17.64 -28.36 -21.42
N HIS A 110 -16.52 -27.64 -21.52
CA HIS A 110 -15.25 -28.19 -22.01
C HIS A 110 -14.43 -28.86 -20.90
N LEU A 111 -14.83 -28.76 -19.63
CA LEU A 111 -14.04 -29.31 -18.53
C LEU A 111 -13.80 -30.80 -18.73
N GLY A 112 -12.53 -31.17 -18.57
CA GLY A 112 -11.88 -32.47 -18.74
C GLY A 112 -12.19 -33.23 -20.04
N LEU A 113 -12.74 -32.54 -21.04
CA LEU A 113 -12.71 -33.03 -22.40
C LEU A 113 -11.25 -33.01 -22.88
N MET A 114 -10.79 -34.10 -23.49
CA MET A 114 -9.41 -34.21 -23.97
C MET A 114 -9.26 -33.56 -25.36
N ASP A 115 -9.63 -32.28 -25.50
CA ASP A 115 -9.78 -31.58 -26.78
C ASP A 115 -8.45 -31.14 -27.41
N ILE A 116 -7.39 -31.01 -26.61
CA ILE A 116 -6.04 -30.84 -27.14
C ILE A 116 -5.58 -32.20 -27.66
N LYS A 117 -5.75 -32.42 -28.98
CA LYS A 117 -5.39 -33.66 -29.68
C LYS A 117 -3.96 -33.61 -30.24
N THR A 118 -3.44 -34.79 -30.61
CA THR A 118 -2.19 -34.93 -31.37
C THR A 118 -2.21 -34.01 -32.60
N GLY A 119 -1.11 -33.28 -32.80
CA GLY A 119 -0.94 -32.35 -33.92
C GLY A 119 -1.30 -30.90 -33.59
N HIS A 120 -1.92 -30.66 -32.43
CA HIS A 120 -2.14 -29.31 -31.90
C HIS A 120 -0.81 -28.58 -31.67
N ARG A 121 -0.77 -27.27 -31.97
CA ARG A 121 0.41 -26.43 -31.78
C ARG A 121 0.26 -25.58 -30.52
N ILE A 122 1.17 -25.80 -29.56
CA ILE A 122 1.31 -24.96 -28.37
C ILE A 122 2.03 -23.66 -28.77
N GLY A 123 1.63 -22.55 -28.17
CA GLY A 123 2.27 -21.24 -28.33
C GLY A 123 3.57 -21.11 -27.53
N THR A 124 4.06 -19.89 -27.39
CA THR A 124 5.30 -19.60 -26.66
C THR A 124 5.06 -19.56 -25.15
N PRO A 125 5.74 -20.37 -24.34
CA PRO A 125 5.61 -20.31 -22.89
C PRO A 125 6.16 -19.01 -22.30
N GLU A 126 5.43 -18.40 -21.36
CA GLU A 126 5.85 -17.21 -20.62
C GLU A 126 5.40 -17.31 -19.15
N LEU A 127 6.05 -16.56 -18.25
CA LEU A 127 5.67 -16.50 -16.85
C LEU A 127 4.25 -15.94 -16.67
N ILE A 128 3.30 -16.78 -16.27
CA ILE A 128 1.92 -16.35 -15.98
C ILE A 128 1.87 -15.41 -14.77
N PHE A 129 2.62 -15.71 -13.72
CA PHE A 129 2.68 -14.90 -12.50
C PHE A 129 4.11 -14.42 -12.25
N GLN A 130 4.25 -13.13 -11.95
CA GLN A 130 5.49 -12.59 -11.41
C GLN A 130 5.48 -12.74 -9.89
N LYS A 131 6.61 -13.16 -9.33
CA LYS A 131 6.78 -13.20 -7.88
C LYS A 131 6.81 -11.77 -7.35
N LEU A 132 6.11 -11.53 -6.25
CA LEU A 132 6.25 -10.30 -5.49
C LEU A 132 7.49 -10.42 -4.61
N GLU A 133 8.45 -9.51 -4.80
CA GLU A 133 9.67 -9.47 -3.99
C GLU A 133 9.40 -8.85 -2.61
N ASP A 134 10.10 -9.33 -1.59
CA ASP A 134 9.86 -8.93 -0.21
C ASP A 134 10.09 -7.43 0.02
N ASP A 135 11.09 -6.84 -0.64
CA ASP A 135 11.36 -5.40 -0.61
C ASP A 135 10.18 -4.60 -1.19
N TYR A 136 9.63 -5.05 -2.31
CA TYR A 136 8.45 -4.40 -2.91
C TYR A 136 7.23 -4.48 -1.99
N VAL A 137 7.00 -5.63 -1.34
CA VAL A 137 5.93 -5.79 -0.36
C VAL A 137 6.14 -4.90 0.87
N ARG A 138 7.39 -4.78 1.34
CA ARG A 138 7.74 -3.89 2.46
C ARG A 138 7.44 -2.44 2.11
N ASP A 139 7.85 -2.00 0.94
CA ASP A 139 7.67 -0.61 0.51
C ASP A 139 6.17 -0.29 0.34
N LEU A 140 5.39 -1.20 -0.26
CA LEU A 140 3.93 -1.08 -0.31
C LEU A 140 3.28 -1.01 1.09
N LYS A 141 3.78 -1.77 2.06
CA LYS A 141 3.28 -1.68 3.44
C LYS A 141 3.70 -0.39 4.13
N ALA A 142 4.88 0.15 3.83
CA ALA A 142 5.31 1.44 4.37
C ALA A 142 4.42 2.57 3.84
N ASP A 143 4.11 2.53 2.55
CA ASP A 143 3.32 3.56 1.88
C ASP A 143 1.80 3.44 2.18
N TYR A 144 1.29 2.21 2.28
CA TYR A 144 -0.17 1.95 2.29
C TYR A 144 -0.65 1.14 3.51
N GLY A 145 0.21 0.85 4.49
CA GLY A 145 -0.08 -0.06 5.60
C GLY A 145 -0.99 0.45 6.73
N GLY A 146 -1.45 1.71 6.69
CA GLY A 146 -2.60 2.21 7.46
C GLY A 146 -2.53 2.26 9.00
N ASP A 147 -1.54 1.63 9.64
CA ASP A 147 -1.49 1.44 11.10
C ASP A 147 -0.24 2.07 11.75
N ARG A 148 0.25 3.19 11.22
CA ARG A 148 1.22 4.02 11.94
C ARG A 148 0.52 5.18 12.64
N GLU A 149 0.76 5.30 13.94
CA GLU A 149 0.42 6.47 14.73
C GLU A 149 1.61 7.43 14.74
N PHE A 150 1.38 8.67 14.30
CA PHE A 150 2.34 9.76 14.44
C PHE A 150 2.11 10.43 15.80
N LEU A 151 3.18 10.58 16.58
CA LEU A 151 3.10 10.98 17.99
C LEU A 151 2.54 12.40 18.20
N LEU A 152 2.63 13.28 17.20
CA LEU A 152 2.15 14.66 17.29
C LEU A 152 0.73 14.80 16.73
N ASP A 153 -0.09 15.59 17.43
CA ASP A 153 -1.30 16.15 16.88
C ASP A 153 -0.99 17.49 16.23
N LEU A 154 -0.68 17.47 14.93
CA LEU A 154 -0.42 18.68 14.16
C LEU A 154 -1.72 19.22 13.56
N ARG A 155 -1.96 20.51 13.79
CA ARG A 155 -3.17 21.21 13.33
C ARG A 155 -2.83 22.50 12.63
N VAL A 156 -3.68 22.89 11.68
CA VAL A 156 -3.71 24.23 11.14
C VAL A 156 -4.44 25.15 12.13
N ALA A 157 -3.86 26.32 12.40
CA ALA A 157 -4.43 27.34 13.27
C ALA A 157 -4.32 28.72 12.61
N ARG A 158 -5.37 29.53 12.70
CA ARG A 158 -5.30 30.93 12.24
C ARG A 158 -4.86 31.83 13.38
N VAL A 159 -3.82 32.63 13.14
CA VAL A 159 -3.41 33.67 14.10
C VAL A 159 -4.44 34.79 14.07
N VAL A 160 -5.22 34.93 15.14
CA VAL A 160 -6.23 36.00 15.29
C VAL A 160 -5.59 37.29 15.77
N LYS A 161 -4.61 37.18 16.67
CA LYS A 161 -3.92 38.33 17.27
C LYS A 161 -2.52 37.95 17.70
N ALA A 162 -1.56 38.85 17.45
CA ALA A 162 -0.20 38.73 17.97
C ALA A 162 0.12 39.93 18.89
N GLY A 163 0.56 39.65 20.12
CA GLY A 163 0.93 40.69 21.08
C GLY A 163 2.28 40.45 21.74
N ASP A 164 2.90 41.51 22.23
CA ASP A 164 4.14 41.44 23.00
C ASP A 164 3.93 40.71 24.33
N HIS A 165 4.89 39.86 24.70
CA HIS A 165 4.93 39.31 26.04
C HIS A 165 5.46 40.36 27.03
N SER A 166 4.66 40.69 28.05
CA SER A 166 4.95 41.75 29.04
C SER A 166 6.31 41.60 29.74
N ASN A 167 6.69 40.36 30.06
CA ASN A 167 7.93 40.06 30.79
C ASN A 167 9.04 39.41 29.92
N ALA A 168 9.00 39.55 28.59
CA ALA A 168 9.96 38.88 27.70
C ALA A 168 10.18 39.59 26.35
N ASP A 169 11.43 39.99 26.08
CA ASP A 169 11.76 40.79 24.89
C ASP A 169 11.72 40.02 23.56
N LYS A 170 11.71 38.68 23.61
CA LYS A 170 11.76 37.81 22.43
C LYS A 170 10.47 37.03 22.18
N LEU A 171 9.50 37.11 23.08
CA LEU A 171 8.30 36.29 23.01
C LEU A 171 7.08 37.11 22.58
N TYR A 172 6.24 36.48 21.78
CA TYR A 172 4.88 36.91 21.50
C TYR A 172 3.88 36.01 22.20
N VAL A 173 2.75 36.59 22.59
CA VAL A 173 1.54 35.89 22.98
C VAL A 173 0.60 35.91 21.78
N LEU A 174 0.31 34.74 21.22
CA LEU A 174 -0.53 34.58 20.04
C LEU A 174 -1.89 34.01 20.47
N GLN A 175 -2.96 34.63 19.98
CA GLN A 175 -4.31 34.09 20.07
C GLN A 175 -4.64 33.38 18.77
N LEU A 176 -5.01 32.11 18.86
CA LEU A 176 -5.24 31.23 17.73
C LEU A 176 -6.70 30.82 17.64
N ASP A 177 -7.22 30.78 16.42
CA ASP A 177 -8.48 30.12 16.07
C ASP A 177 -8.15 28.72 15.53
N MET A 178 -8.75 27.70 16.15
CA MET A 178 -8.63 26.27 15.81
C MET A 178 -9.93 25.74 15.17
N GLY A 179 -10.80 26.63 14.69
CA GLY A 179 -12.08 26.28 14.07
C GLY A 179 -13.03 25.63 15.06
N LYS A 180 -13.51 24.42 14.75
CA LYS A 180 -14.44 23.69 15.63
C LYS A 180 -13.82 23.27 16.97
N LEU A 181 -12.49 23.30 17.08
CA LEU A 181 -11.76 22.98 18.32
C LEU A 181 -11.67 24.18 19.27
N GLY A 182 -12.20 25.34 18.89
CA GLY A 182 -12.22 26.55 19.73
C GLY A 182 -10.99 27.44 19.53
N THR A 183 -10.64 28.19 20.56
CA THR A 183 -9.49 29.11 20.55
C THR A 183 -8.40 28.62 21.49
N ARG A 184 -7.15 28.97 21.20
CA ARG A 184 -5.99 28.67 22.08
C ARG A 184 -5.05 29.84 22.19
N GLN A 185 -4.33 29.90 23.31
CA GLN A 185 -3.21 30.82 23.48
C GLN A 185 -1.89 30.05 23.40
N ILE A 186 -0.94 30.56 22.60
CA ILE A 186 0.44 30.06 22.62
C ILE A 186 1.42 31.20 22.82
N VAL A 187 2.58 30.87 23.37
CA VAL A 187 3.71 31.80 23.52
C VAL A 187 4.83 31.34 22.61
N ALA A 188 5.26 32.20 21.68
CA ALA A 188 6.23 31.84 20.64
C ALA A 188 7.38 32.85 20.56
N GLY A 189 8.60 32.35 20.36
CA GLY A 189 9.82 33.16 20.26
C GLY A 189 10.04 33.85 18.91
N MET A 190 8.99 34.41 18.31
CA MET A 190 9.01 34.89 16.92
C MET A 190 9.40 36.37 16.76
N LYS A 191 9.48 37.14 17.85
CA LYS A 191 9.74 38.59 17.83
C LYS A 191 11.05 39.02 17.14
N PRO A 192 12.16 38.25 17.20
CA PRO A 192 13.36 38.60 16.45
C PRO A 192 13.24 38.43 14.93
N PHE A 193 12.22 37.71 14.47
CA PHE A 193 12.12 37.25 13.08
C PHE A 193 10.91 37.81 12.33
N TYR A 194 9.82 38.12 13.04
CA TYR A 194 8.55 38.57 12.47
C TYR A 194 7.98 39.73 13.26
N LYS A 195 7.27 40.63 12.57
CA LYS A 195 6.38 41.62 13.18
C LYS A 195 5.00 41.02 13.42
N HIS A 196 4.21 41.61 14.33
CA HIS A 196 2.83 41.18 14.60
C HIS A 196 1.98 41.08 13.32
N ALA A 197 1.98 42.14 12.50
CA ALA A 197 1.20 42.20 11.26
C ALA A 197 1.61 41.17 10.20
N GLU A 198 2.81 40.60 10.31
CA GLU A 198 3.23 39.51 9.42
C GLU A 198 2.70 38.16 9.89
N LEU A 199 2.34 38.00 11.16
CA LEU A 199 1.79 36.75 11.70
C LEU A 199 0.26 36.72 11.68
N GLU A 200 -0.38 37.86 11.94
CA GLU A 200 -1.84 37.96 11.99
C GLU A 200 -2.49 37.55 10.65
N GLY A 201 -3.50 36.70 10.75
CA GLY A 201 -4.21 36.14 9.60
C GLY A 201 -3.56 34.91 8.97
N LYS A 202 -2.30 34.57 9.28
CA LYS A 202 -1.65 33.37 8.74
C LYS A 202 -2.30 32.09 9.26
N GLN A 203 -2.40 31.10 8.38
CA GLN A 203 -2.76 29.71 8.70
C GLN A 203 -1.47 28.95 9.04
N ILE A 204 -1.08 28.94 10.30
CA ILE A 204 0.15 28.34 10.80
C ILE A 204 -0.05 26.88 11.23
N ILE A 205 1.04 26.12 11.35
CA ILE A 205 1.01 24.76 11.90
C ILE A 205 1.39 24.78 13.37
N VAL A 206 0.58 24.10 14.19
CA VAL A 206 0.80 24.00 15.64
C VAL A 206 0.75 22.56 16.13
N VAL A 207 1.57 22.25 17.15
CA VAL A 207 1.48 21.03 17.95
C VAL A 207 0.40 21.22 19.01
N SER A 208 -0.69 20.46 18.90
CA SER A 208 -1.92 20.63 19.69
C SER A 208 -2.04 19.67 20.87
N ASN A 209 -1.23 18.63 20.93
CA ASN A 209 -1.22 17.65 22.02
C ASN A 209 -0.01 17.80 22.98
N LEU A 210 0.79 18.86 22.86
CA LEU A 210 1.86 19.13 23.82
C LEU A 210 1.26 19.60 25.15
N ALA A 211 1.80 19.11 26.27
CA ALA A 211 1.42 19.57 27.60
C ALA A 211 1.58 21.10 27.74
N PRO A 212 0.60 21.81 28.33
CA PRO A 212 0.71 23.24 28.57
C PRO A 212 1.96 23.59 29.38
N ALA A 213 2.59 24.71 29.03
CA ALA A 213 3.80 25.19 29.70
C ALA A 213 3.66 26.65 30.15
N MET A 214 4.14 26.95 31.36
CA MET A 214 4.21 28.31 31.87
C MET A 214 5.52 28.97 31.40
N LEU A 215 5.39 29.96 30.53
CA LEU A 215 6.51 30.72 29.98
C LEU A 215 6.46 32.14 30.55
N ARG A 216 7.36 32.43 31.50
CA ARG A 216 7.50 33.76 32.13
C ARG A 216 6.17 34.31 32.69
N GLY A 217 5.35 33.42 33.24
CA GLY A 217 4.07 33.73 33.88
C GLY A 217 2.86 33.68 32.95
N VAL A 218 3.05 33.40 31.66
CA VAL A 218 1.94 33.22 30.69
C VAL A 218 1.88 31.76 30.26
N GLU A 219 0.68 31.19 30.29
CA GLU A 219 0.44 29.81 29.85
C GLU A 219 0.44 29.70 28.32
N SER A 220 1.10 28.66 27.81
CA SER A 220 1.15 28.30 26.40
C SER A 220 0.57 26.90 26.18
N GLU A 221 -0.53 26.81 25.44
CA GLU A 221 -1.30 25.58 25.20
C GLU A 221 -0.96 24.91 23.86
N GLY A 222 0.32 24.96 23.50
CA GLY A 222 0.83 24.41 22.25
C GLY A 222 2.14 25.05 21.81
N MET A 223 2.58 24.66 20.62
CA MET A 223 3.82 25.14 20.02
C MET A 223 3.62 25.37 18.52
N LEU A 224 4.05 26.54 18.04
CA LEU A 224 4.13 26.85 16.61
C LEU A 224 5.31 26.09 16.00
N LEU A 225 5.12 25.47 14.83
CA LEU A 225 6.22 24.85 14.09
C LEU A 225 6.85 25.84 13.08
N ALA A 226 8.17 25.93 13.12
CA ALA A 226 8.96 26.69 12.17
C ALA A 226 10.17 25.88 11.69
N ALA A 227 10.57 26.11 10.45
CA ALA A 227 11.85 25.65 9.94
C ALA A 227 12.97 26.59 10.42
N GLU A 228 14.09 26.03 10.85
CA GLU A 228 15.28 26.77 11.26
C GLU A 228 16.53 26.22 10.55
N SER A 229 17.32 27.13 9.96
CA SER A 229 18.63 26.82 9.39
C SER A 229 19.54 28.05 9.37
N SER A 230 20.76 27.92 9.87
CA SER A 230 21.78 28.99 9.89
C SER A 230 21.27 30.33 10.46
N GLY A 231 20.46 30.27 11.53
CA GLY A 231 19.90 31.46 12.19
C GLY A 231 18.72 32.13 11.45
N LYS A 232 18.28 31.58 10.32
CA LYS A 232 17.05 31.97 9.64
C LYS A 232 15.91 31.08 10.13
N VAL A 233 14.74 31.70 10.31
CA VAL A 233 13.50 31.03 10.73
C VAL A 233 12.43 31.26 9.68
N HIS A 234 11.68 30.22 9.34
CA HIS A 234 10.53 30.28 8.45
C HIS A 234 9.35 29.56 9.10
N VAL A 235 8.33 30.31 9.51
CA VAL A 235 7.07 29.75 10.06
C VAL A 235 6.43 28.82 9.03
N LEU A 236 5.99 27.64 9.45
CA LEU A 236 5.29 26.72 8.57
C LEU A 236 3.82 27.13 8.45
N GLU A 237 3.33 27.14 7.21
CA GLU A 237 2.00 27.63 6.85
C GLU A 237 1.25 26.65 5.94
N ALA A 238 -0.08 26.71 6.00
CA ALA A 238 -1.02 25.98 5.14
C ALA A 238 -2.15 26.92 4.69
N PRO A 239 -1.86 27.91 3.81
CA PRO A 239 -2.80 28.98 3.46
C PRO A 239 -4.07 28.51 2.74
N GLY A 240 -4.06 27.34 2.11
CA GLY A 240 -5.25 26.73 1.49
C GLY A 240 -6.13 25.95 2.46
N SER A 241 -5.69 25.77 3.71
CA SER A 241 -6.32 24.92 4.71
C SER A 241 -7.13 25.72 5.74
N ASP A 242 -8.11 25.07 6.37
CA ASP A 242 -9.00 25.71 7.34
C ASP A 242 -8.51 25.49 8.79
N PRO A 243 -8.82 26.42 9.72
CA PRO A 243 -8.54 26.22 11.14
C PRO A 243 -9.09 24.90 11.68
N GLY A 244 -8.23 24.11 12.32
CA GLY A 244 -8.55 22.79 12.89
C GLY A 244 -8.25 21.60 11.97
N ASP A 245 -7.91 21.84 10.69
CA ASP A 245 -7.49 20.78 9.78
C ASP A 245 -6.26 20.03 10.31
N GLU A 246 -6.24 18.71 10.10
CA GLU A 246 -5.09 17.88 10.46
C GLU A 246 -3.97 18.04 9.44
N VAL A 247 -2.75 18.22 9.97
CA VAL A 247 -1.52 17.99 9.22
C VAL A 247 -1.06 16.58 9.57
N ARG A 248 -0.89 15.73 8.55
CA ARG A 248 -0.52 14.32 8.71
C ARG A 248 0.80 14.04 8.00
N VAL A 249 1.49 13.02 8.51
CA VAL A 249 2.62 12.39 7.82
C VAL A 249 2.06 11.25 6.99
N SER A 250 2.01 11.39 5.67
CA SER A 250 1.37 10.39 4.81
C SER A 250 -0.06 10.03 5.31
N ASN A 251 -0.41 8.75 5.33
CA ASN A 251 -1.66 8.20 5.86
C ASN A 251 -1.64 7.90 7.37
N TRP A 252 -0.63 8.36 8.12
CA TRP A 252 -0.51 8.04 9.54
C TRP A 252 -1.56 8.80 10.37
N LYS A 253 -2.05 8.18 11.44
CA LYS A 253 -3.01 8.80 12.36
C LYS A 253 -2.27 9.66 13.36
N ASN A 254 -2.74 10.89 13.61
CA ASN A 254 -2.19 11.71 14.68
C ASN A 254 -2.61 11.15 16.05
N ASN A 255 -1.69 11.17 17.02
CA ASN A 255 -1.98 10.84 18.41
C ASN A 255 -2.65 12.04 19.11
N HIS A 256 -3.87 11.85 19.62
CA HIS A 256 -4.61 12.89 20.35
C HIS A 256 -4.35 12.89 21.87
N LYS A 257 -3.53 11.96 22.38
CA LYS A 257 -3.12 11.95 23.79
C LYS A 257 -2.05 13.01 24.03
N GLN A 258 -2.13 13.63 25.21
CA GLN A 258 -1.15 14.62 25.65
C GLN A 258 0.26 14.01 25.74
N ILE A 259 1.25 14.74 25.26
CA ILE A 259 2.67 14.37 25.28
C ILE A 259 3.52 15.41 26.01
N THR A 260 4.69 14.98 26.46
CA THR A 260 5.71 15.81 27.10
C THR A 260 6.64 16.46 26.06
N TYR A 261 7.38 17.50 26.48
CA TYR A 261 8.42 18.09 25.63
C TYR A 261 9.56 17.11 25.34
N GLU A 262 9.89 16.22 26.28
CA GLU A 262 10.91 15.18 26.07
C GLU A 262 10.52 14.23 24.95
N GLU A 263 9.25 13.82 24.88
CA GLU A 263 8.70 13.01 23.79
C GLU A 263 8.75 13.76 22.46
N PHE A 264 8.30 15.03 22.43
CA PHE A 264 8.40 15.88 21.25
C PHE A 264 9.85 16.02 20.76
N SER A 265 10.82 16.21 21.67
CA SER A 265 12.23 16.46 21.33
C SER A 265 12.92 15.30 20.61
N LYS A 266 12.35 14.09 20.69
CA LYS A 266 12.84 12.88 20.00
C LYS A 266 12.36 12.80 18.55
N ILE A 267 11.35 13.58 18.18
CA ILE A 267 10.78 13.56 16.83
C ILE A 267 11.64 14.42 15.92
N VAL A 268 12.02 13.85 14.78
CA VAL A 268 12.83 14.52 13.77
C VAL A 268 11.93 14.92 12.61
N LEU A 269 11.78 16.22 12.42
CA LEU A 269 11.13 16.84 11.27
C LEU A 269 12.18 17.68 10.53
N THR A 270 12.25 17.55 9.22
CA THR A 270 13.27 18.24 8.40
C THR A 270 12.71 18.77 7.08
N ALA A 271 13.43 19.70 6.46
CA ALA A 271 13.20 20.11 5.09
C ALA A 271 13.86 19.14 4.09
N LYS A 272 13.16 18.80 3.01
CA LYS A 272 13.69 18.03 1.87
C LYS A 272 12.98 18.43 0.58
N GLY A 273 13.70 18.91 -0.42
CA GLY A 273 13.15 19.37 -1.69
C GLY A 273 12.12 20.50 -1.55
N GLY A 274 12.31 21.40 -0.57
CA GLY A 274 11.37 22.48 -0.25
C GLY A 274 10.07 22.04 0.45
N LYS A 275 9.97 20.76 0.83
CA LYS A 275 8.85 20.20 1.59
C LYS A 275 9.27 19.86 3.02
N VAL A 276 8.31 19.79 3.93
CA VAL A 276 8.54 19.31 5.29
C VAL A 276 8.29 17.82 5.35
N VAL A 277 9.22 17.06 5.94
CA VAL A 277 9.18 15.60 5.98
C VAL A 277 9.44 15.03 7.37
N HIS A 278 8.89 13.85 7.63
CA HIS A 278 9.20 12.98 8.74
C HIS A 278 9.50 11.57 8.20
N GLN A 279 10.68 11.01 8.49
CA GLN A 279 11.10 9.71 7.95
C GLN A 279 10.88 9.61 6.42
N ASP A 280 11.29 10.66 5.69
CA ASP A 280 11.10 10.81 4.23
C ASP A 280 9.65 10.94 3.73
N HIS A 281 8.65 10.84 4.60
CA HIS A 281 7.25 11.09 4.25
C HIS A 281 6.88 12.57 4.41
N ILE A 282 6.19 13.11 3.41
CA ILE A 282 5.79 14.52 3.37
C ILE A 282 4.66 14.79 4.38
N LEU A 283 4.76 15.92 5.07
CA LEU A 283 3.67 16.48 5.86
C LEU A 283 2.68 17.18 4.93
N HIS A 284 1.39 16.88 5.08
CA HIS A 284 0.34 17.49 4.27
C HIS A 284 -0.97 17.61 5.05
N THR A 285 -1.82 18.55 4.65
CA THR A 285 -3.24 18.53 4.98
C THR A 285 -4.00 17.73 3.91
N HIS A 286 -5.33 17.69 4.01
CA HIS A 286 -6.15 17.15 2.94
C HIS A 286 -6.20 18.04 1.68
N LYS A 287 -5.67 19.27 1.73
CA LYS A 287 -5.72 20.25 0.63
C LYS A 287 -4.35 20.58 0.05
N GLU A 288 -3.28 20.53 0.84
CA GLU A 288 -1.96 20.96 0.39
C GLU A 288 -0.81 20.28 1.14
N GLU A 289 0.36 20.27 0.51
CA GLU A 289 1.61 19.86 1.13
C GLU A 289 2.22 21.00 1.95
N ILE A 290 2.84 20.67 3.07
CA ILE A 290 3.54 21.65 3.90
C ILE A 290 4.93 21.92 3.34
N LYS A 291 5.21 23.20 3.09
CA LYS A 291 6.42 23.65 2.40
C LYS A 291 7.27 24.57 3.28
N THR A 292 8.55 24.67 2.92
CA THR A 292 9.46 25.62 3.51
C THR A 292 10.43 26.17 2.47
N THR A 293 10.85 27.43 2.64
CA THR A 293 11.84 28.09 1.78
C THR A 293 13.28 27.88 2.26
N LEU A 294 13.46 27.22 3.40
CA LEU A 294 14.79 26.91 3.94
C LEU A 294 15.41 25.70 3.25
N PRO A 295 16.75 25.62 3.21
CA PRO A 295 17.46 24.53 2.51
C PRO A 295 17.17 23.17 3.13
N ASP A 296 17.48 22.12 2.38
CA ASP A 296 17.38 20.74 2.84
C ASP A 296 18.14 20.51 4.15
N ALA A 297 17.62 19.60 4.96
CA ALA A 297 18.05 19.31 6.33
C ALA A 297 17.87 20.46 7.34
N ALA A 298 17.20 21.57 6.98
CA ALA A 298 16.70 22.52 7.97
C ALA A 298 15.83 21.79 8.99
N LYS A 299 16.03 22.07 10.28
CA LYS A 299 15.29 21.42 11.36
C LYS A 299 13.94 22.10 11.52
N ILE A 300 12.88 21.33 11.69
CA ILE A 300 11.58 21.88 12.09
C ILE A 300 11.42 21.69 13.59
N LYS A 301 11.08 22.77 14.28
CA LYS A 301 10.88 22.81 15.72
C LYS A 301 9.75 23.75 16.10
#